data_AF-A0A969YG86-F1
#
_entry.id   AF-A0A969YG86-F1
#
_cell.length_a   1.000
_cell.length_b   1.000
_cell.length_c   1.000
_cell.angle_alpha   90.00
_cell.angle_beta   90.00
_cell.angle_gamma   90.00
#
_symmetry.space_group_name_H-M   'P 1'
#
loop_
_entity.id
_entity.type
_entity.pdbx_description
1 polymer ?
#
loop_
_entity_poly.entity_id
_entity_poly.type
_entity_poly.pdbx_seq_one_letter_code
_entity_poly.pdbx_strand_id
1 'polypeptide(L)'
;MKKWHVSGIIIAIALIISGVAYPTPEKRLLVSSYAYDNTWMDISGEEYVGGDAYNYQMEASLKAGYMGGVLALKAISIIGGILLFFMTLYSMNSDRYYKSQIHYLQEISSSLQRMNSI
;
A
#
# COMPACT_ATOMS: atom_id res chain seq x y z
N MET A 1 -20.07 -11.25 9.71
CA MET A 1 -19.16 -10.13 9.42
C MET A 1 -19.84 -9.19 8.44
N LYS A 2 -19.69 -7.87 8.55
CA LYS A 2 -20.28 -6.96 7.56
C LYS A 2 -19.48 -7.06 6.25
N LYS A 3 -20.12 -6.84 5.10
CA LYS A 3 -19.47 -6.87 3.78
C LYS A 3 -18.25 -5.94 3.72
N TRP A 4 -18.33 -4.78 4.37
CA TRP A 4 -17.26 -3.79 4.48
C TRP A 4 -16.01 -4.28 5.23
N HIS A 5 -16.17 -5.16 6.23
CA HIS A 5 -15.03 -5.76 6.92
C HIS A 5 -14.28 -6.72 6.02
N VAL A 6 -15.01 -7.51 5.23
CA VAL A 6 -14.41 -8.44 4.28
C VAL A 6 -13.67 -7.69 3.18
N SER A 7 -14.28 -6.64 2.62
CA SER A 7 -13.62 -5.80 1.61
C SER A 7 -12.37 -5.10 2.16
N GLY A 8 -12.41 -4.61 3.40
CA GLY A 8 -11.26 -3.97 4.05
C GLY A 8 -10.06 -4.93 4.19
N ILE A 9 -10.31 -6.18 4.57
CA ILE A 9 -9.26 -7.21 4.64
C ILE A 9 -8.69 -7.52 3.25
N ILE A 10 -9.54 -7.67 2.25
CA ILE A 10 -9.11 -7.95 0.86
C ILE A 10 -8.21 -6.82 0.34
N ILE A 11 -8.61 -5.57 0.52
CA ILE A 11 -7.84 -4.39 0.08
C ILE A 11 -6.51 -4.32 0.83
N ALA A 12 -6.51 -4.56 2.15
CA ALA A 12 -5.30 -4.56 2.95
C ALA A 12 -4.28 -5.61 2.46
N ILE A 13 -4.74 -6.83 2.18
CA ILE A 13 -3.88 -7.89 1.63
C ILE A 13 -3.38 -7.52 0.24
N ALA A 14 -4.24 -6.97 -0.63
CA ALA A 14 -3.85 -6.54 -1.96
C ALA A 14 -2.75 -5.45 -1.93
N LEU A 15 -2.84 -4.49 -1.00
CA LEU A 15 -1.82 -3.45 -0.79
C LEU A 15 -0.48 -4.01 -0.31
N ILE A 16 -0.51 -4.99 0.60
CA ILE A 16 0.73 -5.63 1.07
C ILE A 16 1.38 -6.42 -0.07
N ILE A 17 0.59 -7.20 -0.82
CA ILE A 17 1.08 -7.99 -1.95
C ILE A 17 1.62 -7.07 -3.04
N SER A 18 0.93 -5.98 -3.39
CA SER A 18 1.41 -5.05 -4.41
C SER A 18 2.72 -4.39 -4.00
N GLY A 19 2.86 -3.98 -2.73
CA GLY A 19 4.10 -3.42 -2.20
C GLY A 19 5.27 -4.41 -2.21
N VAL A 20 5.03 -5.69 -1.91
CA VAL A 20 6.09 -6.72 -1.95
C VAL A 20 6.45 -7.09 -3.39
N ALA A 21 5.44 -7.35 -4.23
CA ALA A 21 5.61 -7.86 -5.59
C ALA A 21 6.12 -6.81 -6.59
N TYR A 22 5.93 -5.51 -6.32
CA TYR A 22 6.44 -4.48 -7.22
C TYR A 22 7.98 -4.59 -7.33
N PRO A 23 8.56 -4.66 -8.54
CA PRO A 23 9.98 -4.86 -8.71
C PRO A 23 10.77 -3.64 -8.23
N THR A 24 11.86 -3.87 -7.50
CA THR A 24 12.78 -2.80 -7.10
C THR A 24 13.78 -2.57 -8.24
N PRO A 25 13.99 -1.34 -8.72
CA PRO A 25 14.99 -1.06 -9.73
C PRO A 25 16.41 -1.42 -9.27
N GLU A 26 17.22 -1.94 -10.20
CA GLU A 26 18.61 -2.27 -9.95
C GLU A 26 19.48 -1.00 -9.82
N LYS A 27 20.53 -1.09 -8.98
CA LYS A 27 21.46 0.02 -8.71
C LYS A 27 22.49 0.27 -9.82
N ARG A 28 22.46 -0.47 -10.93
CA ARG A 28 23.50 -0.39 -11.98
C ARG A 28 23.20 0.74 -12.94
N LEU A 29 24.12 1.68 -13.12
CA LEU A 29 24.09 2.63 -14.24
C LEU A 29 24.69 1.90 -15.45
N LEU A 30 23.95 1.86 -16.55
CA LEU A 30 24.42 1.25 -17.79
C LEU A 30 24.64 2.42 -18.75
N VAL A 31 25.90 2.73 -19.04
CA VAL A 31 26.24 3.77 -20.01
C VAL A 31 26.86 3.09 -21.21
N SER A 32 26.19 3.21 -22.36
CA SER A 32 26.65 2.69 -23.65
C SER A 32 27.39 3.79 -24.39
N SER A 33 28.61 3.48 -24.87
CA SER A 33 29.48 4.45 -25.55
C SER A 33 29.04 4.76 -26.99
N TYR A 34 28.20 3.94 -27.63
CA TYR A 34 27.80 4.13 -29.03
C TYR A 34 26.42 3.53 -29.29
N ALA A 35 25.38 4.35 -29.33
CA ALA A 35 24.01 3.91 -29.66
C ALA A 35 23.13 5.04 -30.21
N TYR A 36 23.55 5.70 -31.30
CA TYR A 36 22.84 6.81 -31.95
C TYR A 36 21.38 6.47 -32.37
N ASP A 37 21.05 5.18 -32.47
CA ASP A 37 19.74 4.69 -32.94
C ASP A 37 18.83 4.18 -31.81
N ASN A 38 19.27 4.16 -30.55
CA ASN A 38 18.47 3.63 -29.44
C ASN A 38 17.77 4.78 -28.69
N THR A 39 16.44 4.83 -28.77
CA THR A 39 15.64 5.73 -27.96
C THR A 39 15.84 5.48 -26.46
N TRP A 40 15.77 6.55 -25.67
CA TRP A 40 15.75 6.66 -24.21
C TRP A 40 14.70 5.74 -23.52
N MET A 41 14.77 4.44 -23.74
CA MET A 41 13.83 3.47 -23.23
C MET A 41 14.56 2.39 -22.42
N ASP A 42 14.22 2.44 -21.13
CA ASP A 42 14.09 1.35 -20.17
C ASP A 42 15.26 0.93 -19.29
N ILE A 43 16.55 1.11 -19.63
CA ILE A 43 17.59 0.48 -18.77
C ILE A 43 18.93 1.24 -18.64
N SER A 44 19.26 2.13 -19.56
CA SER A 44 20.57 2.77 -19.70
C SER A 44 20.47 4.24 -20.13
N GLY A 45 21.26 5.12 -19.53
CA GLY A 45 21.47 6.48 -20.01
C GLY A 45 22.44 6.49 -21.18
N GLU A 46 22.15 7.35 -22.15
CA GLU A 46 22.93 7.48 -23.38
C GLU A 46 24.01 8.56 -23.25
N GLU A 47 25.16 8.32 -23.84
CA GLU A 47 26.21 9.32 -24.02
C GLU A 47 25.86 10.24 -25.20
N TYR A 48 25.11 11.33 -24.93
CA TYR A 48 24.68 12.27 -25.96
C TYR A 48 25.81 13.18 -26.50
N VAL A 49 26.95 13.26 -25.79
CA VAL A 49 28.15 14.00 -26.21
C VAL A 49 29.35 13.29 -25.59
N GLY A 50 30.38 12.97 -26.39
CA GLY A 50 31.53 12.18 -25.96
C GLY A 50 32.17 12.73 -24.68
N GLY A 51 32.13 11.92 -23.63
CA GLY A 51 32.91 12.06 -22.41
C GLY A 51 32.45 13.11 -21.41
N ASP A 52 31.16 13.44 -21.32
CA ASP A 52 30.72 14.51 -20.40
C ASP A 52 29.99 14.00 -19.14
N ALA A 53 30.52 14.40 -17.98
CA ALA A 53 30.00 14.07 -16.65
C ALA A 53 28.51 14.45 -16.47
N TYR A 54 28.02 15.37 -17.29
CA TYR A 54 26.62 15.81 -17.29
C TYR A 54 25.63 14.69 -17.60
N ASN A 55 25.92 13.81 -18.58
CA ASN A 55 25.03 12.71 -18.94
C ASN A 55 24.92 11.69 -17.80
N TYR A 56 26.04 11.41 -17.13
CA TYR A 56 26.07 10.57 -15.92
C TYR A 56 25.25 11.18 -14.78
N GLN A 57 25.35 12.49 -14.56
CA GLN A 57 24.57 13.19 -13.52
C GLN A 57 23.07 13.15 -13.83
N MET A 58 22.68 13.32 -15.09
CA MET A 58 21.29 13.27 -15.51
C MET A 58 20.69 11.86 -15.36
N GLU A 59 21.39 10.81 -15.82
CA GLU A 59 20.94 9.42 -15.63
C GLU A 59 20.88 9.05 -14.15
N ALA A 60 21.89 9.40 -13.36
CA ALA A 60 21.90 9.15 -11.92
C ALA A 60 20.72 9.83 -11.22
N SER A 61 20.38 11.07 -11.62
CA SER A 61 19.26 11.82 -11.03
C SER A 61 17.91 11.19 -11.37
N LEU A 62 17.67 10.82 -12.63
CA LEU A 62 16.43 10.17 -13.06
C LEU A 62 16.27 8.80 -12.40
N LYS A 63 17.36 8.02 -12.32
CA LYS A 63 17.35 6.69 -11.68
C LYS A 63 17.18 6.78 -10.17
N ALA A 64 17.78 7.78 -9.51
CA ALA A 64 17.55 8.05 -8.09
C ALA A 64 16.10 8.47 -7.83
N GLY A 65 15.51 9.31 -8.69
CA GLY A 65 14.10 9.69 -8.62
C GLY A 65 13.17 8.49 -8.77
N TYR A 66 13.41 7.65 -9.77
CA TYR A 66 12.64 6.42 -9.98
C TYR A 66 12.79 5.44 -8.80
N MET A 67 14.01 5.19 -8.34
CA MET A 67 14.28 4.33 -7.19
C MET A 67 13.62 4.85 -5.91
N GLY A 68 13.72 6.17 -5.66
CA GLY A 68 13.05 6.82 -4.53
C GLY A 68 11.53 6.68 -4.62
N GLY A 69 10.94 6.90 -5.80
CA GLY A 69 9.52 6.73 -6.05
C GLY A 69 9.04 5.29 -5.81
N VAL A 70 9.79 4.29 -6.29
CA VAL A 70 9.48 2.88 -6.07
C VAL A 70 9.58 2.50 -4.59
N LEU A 71 10.62 2.96 -3.89
CA LEU A 71 10.76 2.70 -2.45
C LEU A 71 9.64 3.37 -1.65
N ALA A 72 9.25 4.59 -2.01
CA ALA A 72 8.12 5.28 -1.38
C ALA A 72 6.79 4.55 -1.64
N LEU A 73 6.53 4.13 -2.87
CA LEU A 73 5.35 3.34 -3.25
C LEU A 73 5.26 2.05 -2.42
N LYS A 74 6.37 1.32 -2.31
CA LYS A 74 6.46 0.09 -1.51
C LYS A 74 6.17 0.37 -0.03
N ALA A 75 6.80 1.39 0.55
CA ALA A 75 6.61 1.76 1.94
C ALA A 75 5.14 2.12 2.24
N ILE A 76 4.54 2.97 1.41
CA ILE A 76 3.14 3.39 1.55
C ILE A 76 2.20 2.20 1.40
N SER A 77 2.41 1.35 0.39
CA SER A 77 1.53 0.20 0.13
C SER A 77 1.60 -0.82 1.28
N ILE A 78 2.80 -1.14 1.77
CA ILE A 78 2.98 -2.12 2.85
C ILE A 78 2.44 -1.56 4.17
N ILE A 79 2.88 -0.37 4.58
CA ILE A 79 2.49 0.22 5.87
C ILE A 79 0.99 0.56 5.85
N GLY A 80 0.50 1.14 4.77
CA GLY A 80 -0.92 1.43 4.58
C GLY A 80 -1.78 0.17 4.61
N GLY A 81 -1.34 -0.91 3.97
CA GLY A 81 -2.02 -2.20 4.02
C GLY A 81 -2.05 -2.81 5.43
N ILE A 82 -0.93 -2.79 6.15
CA ILE A 82 -0.86 -3.27 7.55
C ILE A 82 -1.80 -2.46 8.46
N LEU A 83 -1.77 -1.14 8.35
CA LEU A 83 -2.60 -0.25 9.15
C LEU A 83 -4.09 -0.48 8.86
N LEU A 84 -4.47 -0.58 7.58
CA LEU A 84 -5.83 -0.88 7.17
C LEU A 84 -6.31 -2.25 7.70
N PHE A 85 -5.44 -3.26 7.69
CA PHE A 85 -5.73 -4.57 8.23
C PHE A 85 -6.11 -4.50 9.72
N PHE A 86 -5.25 -3.88 10.53
CA PHE A 86 -5.50 -3.74 11.96
C PHE A 86 -6.72 -2.87 12.28
N MET A 87 -6.92 -1.76 11.56
CA MET A 87 -8.13 -0.94 11.73
C MET A 87 -9.40 -1.72 11.39
N THR A 88 -9.37 -2.55 10.35
CA THR A 88 -10.51 -3.38 9.96
C THR A 88 -10.82 -4.45 11.01
N LEU A 89 -9.80 -5.11 11.56
CA LEU A 89 -9.95 -6.06 12.66
C LEU A 89 -10.50 -5.39 13.92
N TYR A 90 -9.98 -4.21 14.27
CA TYR A 90 -10.47 -3.43 15.40
C TYR A 90 -11.94 -3.05 15.22
N SER A 91 -12.31 -2.50 14.06
CA SER A 91 -13.71 -2.18 13.72
C SER A 91 -14.61 -3.39 13.85
N MET A 92 -14.17 -4.56 13.37
CA MET A 92 -14.94 -5.79 13.49
C MET A 92 -15.14 -6.22 14.95
N ASN A 93 -14.12 -6.09 15.79
CA ASN A 93 -14.22 -6.42 17.21
C ASN A 93 -15.17 -5.46 17.95
N SER A 94 -15.04 -4.16 17.69
CA SER A 94 -15.91 -3.13 18.27
C SER A 94 -17.37 -3.34 17.87
N ASP A 95 -17.65 -3.71 16.61
CA ASP A 95 -18.99 -4.05 16.15
C ASP A 95 -19.59 -5.25 16.90
N ARG A 96 -18.78 -6.29 17.17
CA ARG A 96 -19.22 -7.46 17.94
C ARG A 96 -19.52 -7.08 19.38
N TYR A 97 -18.66 -6.27 19.98
CA TYR A 97 -18.83 -5.78 21.35
C TYR A 97 -20.10 -4.94 21.49
N TYR A 98 -20.35 -4.02 20.55
CA TYR A 98 -21.55 -3.17 20.55
C TYR A 98 -22.85 -3.99 20.40
N LYS A 99 -22.86 -4.99 19.51
CA LYS A 99 -24.01 -5.90 19.36
C LYS A 99 -24.30 -6.69 20.64
N SER A 100 -23.25 -7.14 21.33
CA SER A 100 -23.38 -7.84 22.61
C SER A 100 -24.04 -6.95 23.66
N GLN A 101 -23.59 -5.70 23.80
CA GLN A 101 -24.20 -4.74 24.73
C GLN A 101 -25.67 -4.45 24.42
N ILE A 102 -26.01 -4.23 23.14
CA ILE A 102 -27.41 -4.00 22.74
C ILE A 102 -28.28 -5.19 23.12
N HIS A 103 -27.80 -6.43 22.92
CA HIS A 103 -28.54 -7.63 23.28
C HIS A 103 -28.86 -7.66 24.78
N TYR A 104 -27.88 -7.41 25.65
CA TYR A 104 -28.10 -7.35 27.10
C TYR A 104 -29.09 -6.24 27.50
N LEU A 105 -29.00 -5.07 26.87
CA LEU A 105 -29.93 -3.97 27.14
C LEU A 105 -31.36 -4.30 26.70
N GLN A 106 -31.53 -4.96 25.56
CA GLN A 106 -32.83 -5.42 25.09
C GLN A 106 -33.43 -6.48 26.01
N GLU A 107 -32.61 -7.41 26.49
CA GLU A 107 -33.04 -8.43 27.44
C GLU A 107 -33.54 -7.81 28.76
N ILE A 108 -32.77 -6.88 29.34
CA ILE A 108 -33.16 -6.12 30.54
C ILE A 108 -34.44 -5.29 30.29
N SER A 109 -34.54 -4.61 29.16
CA SER A 109 -35.73 -3.82 28.82
C SER A 109 -36.98 -4.72 28.72
N SER A 110 -36.84 -5.89 28.09
CA SER A 110 -37.94 -6.86 27.95
C SER A 110 -38.37 -7.48 29.28
N SER A 111 -37.45 -7.67 30.22
CA SER A 111 -37.78 -8.19 31.55
C SER A 111 -38.49 -7.13 32.40
N LEU A 112 -38.04 -5.87 32.33
CA LEU A 112 -38.72 -4.73 32.97
C LEU A 112 -40.15 -4.54 32.45
N GLN A 113 -40.36 -4.61 31.13
CA GLN A 113 -41.70 -4.51 30.56
C GLN A 113 -42.63 -5.63 31.05
N ARG A 114 -42.11 -6.88 31.13
CA ARG A 114 -42.89 -8.02 31.65
C ARG A 114 -43.27 -7.84 33.12
N MET A 115 -42.38 -7.28 33.95
CA MET A 115 -42.68 -6.98 35.35
C MET A 115 -43.75 -5.89 35.50
N ASN A 116 -43.75 -4.87 34.65
CA ASN A 116 -44.73 -3.78 34.69
C ASN A 116 -46.10 -4.14 34.08
N SER A 117 -46.23 -5.29 33.43
CA SER A 117 -47.49 -5.77 32.82
C SER A 117 -48.29 -6.73 33.72
N ILE A 118 -47.81 -6.99 34.95
CA ILE A 118 -48.46 -7.79 36.00
C ILE A 118 -48.99 -6.83 37.06
#